data_AF-A0AAN0MFY6-F1
#
_entry.id   AF-A0AAN0MFY6-F1
#
_cell.length_a   1.000
_cell.length_b   1.000
_cell.length_c   1.000
_cell.angle_alpha   90.00
_cell.angle_beta   90.00
_cell.angle_gamma   90.00
#
_symmetry.space_group_name_H-M   'P 1'
#
loop_
_entity.id
_entity.type
_entity.pdbx_description
1 polymer ?
#
loop_
_entity_poly.entity_id
_entity_poly.type
_entity_poly.pdbx_seq_one_letter_code
_entity_poly.pdbx_strand_id
1 'polypeptide(L)' 'MVKLTKTSVFKADNPRPETPMDKTTRIVRKLVDEEAEQRLAKLTRLRNARLEREANTPPSPVVKKRKAAAAKAPPKP' A
#
# COMPACT_ATOMS: atom_id res chain seq x y z
N MET A 1 27.70 13.19 -58.27
CA MET A 1 26.41 12.78 -57.69
C MET A 1 26.63 12.46 -56.21
N VAL A 2 26.27 13.37 -55.30
CA VAL A 2 26.54 13.21 -53.85
C VAL A 2 25.33 12.56 -53.20
N LYS A 3 25.50 11.36 -52.63
CA LYS A 3 24.45 10.63 -51.94
C LYS A 3 24.22 11.28 -50.57
N LEU A 4 23.14 12.06 -50.44
CA LEU A 4 22.75 12.68 -49.18
C LEU A 4 22.12 11.61 -48.27
N THR A 5 22.90 11.08 -47.33
CA THR A 5 22.41 10.13 -46.32
C THR A 5 21.54 10.88 -45.31
N LYS A 6 20.22 10.76 -45.45
CA LYS A 6 19.23 11.19 -44.46
C LYS A 6 19.26 10.24 -43.25
N THR A 7 20.33 10.27 -42.47
CA THR A 7 20.35 9.56 -41.18
C THR A 7 19.95 10.54 -40.08
N SER A 8 18.87 10.20 -39.39
CA SER A 8 18.36 10.86 -38.17
C SER A 8 17.70 12.24 -38.37
N VAL A 9 16.44 12.25 -38.83
CA VAL A 9 15.53 13.41 -38.69
C VAL A 9 14.87 13.44 -37.31
N PHE A 10 14.82 12.31 -36.60
CA PHE A 10 14.29 12.25 -35.24
C PHE A 10 15.46 12.23 -34.26
N LYS A 11 15.74 13.38 -33.64
CA LYS A 11 16.53 13.44 -32.40
C LYS A 11 15.61 12.93 -31.31
N ALA A 12 16.04 11.95 -30.51
CA ALA A 12 15.29 11.56 -29.33
C ALA A 12 15.16 12.79 -28.43
N ASP A 13 13.93 13.19 -28.13
CA ASP A 13 13.69 14.30 -27.21
C ASP A 13 14.30 13.94 -25.86
N ASN A 14 15.28 14.73 -25.42
CA ASN A 14 15.78 14.59 -24.07
C ASN A 14 14.62 14.84 -23.11
N PRO A 15 14.43 13.99 -22.09
CA PRO A 15 13.38 14.21 -21.10
C PRO A 15 13.59 15.60 -20.50
N ARG A 16 12.50 16.37 -20.39
CA ARG A 16 12.58 17.73 -19.85
C ARG A 16 13.23 17.67 -18.47
N PRO A 17 14.12 18.61 -18.14
CA PRO A 17 14.73 18.65 -16.81
C PRO A 17 13.63 18.82 -15.77
N GLU A 18 13.62 17.95 -14.75
CA GLU A 18 12.65 18.01 -13.66
C GLU A 18 12.70 19.38 -12.97
N THR A 19 11.55 20.03 -12.86
CA THR A 19 11.41 21.27 -12.11
C THR A 19 11.58 20.99 -10.60
N PRO A 20 11.90 22.00 -9.76
CA PRO A 20 11.93 21.81 -8.32
C PRO A 20 10.64 21.22 -7.74
N MET A 21 9.48 21.54 -8.34
CA MET A 21 8.18 20.98 -7.97
C MET A 21 8.04 19.50 -8.35
N ASP A 22 8.57 19.10 -9.50
CA ASP A 22 8.58 17.68 -9.90
C ASP A 22 9.44 16.85 -8.94
N LYS A 23 10.54 17.43 -8.45
CA LYS A 23 11.40 16.78 -7.45
C LYS A 23 10.67 16.59 -6.12
N THR A 24 9.97 17.61 -5.63
CA THR A 24 9.25 17.49 -4.36
C THR A 24 8.09 16.49 -4.46
N THR A 25 7.33 16.51 -5.56
CA THR A 25 6.25 15.53 -5.78
C THR A 25 6.79 14.11 -5.89
N ARG A 26 7.95 13.91 -6.52
CA ARG A 26 8.63 12.61 -6.56
C ARG A 26 9.05 12.13 -5.17
N ILE A 27 9.59 13.01 -4.33
CA ILE A 27 9.97 12.67 -2.95
C ILE A 27 8.74 12.28 -2.13
N VAL A 28 7.67 13.07 -2.20
CA VAL A 28 6.43 12.79 -1.47
C VAL A 28 5.84 11.44 -1.87
N ARG A 29 5.81 11.12 -3.16
CA ARG A 29 5.34 9.80 -3.63
C ARG A 29 6.16 8.66 -3.04
N LYS A 30 7.49 8.77 -3.11
CA LYS A 30 8.40 7.76 -2.51
C LYS A 30 8.14 7.54 -1.03
N LEU A 31 7.97 8.62 -0.26
CA LEU A 31 7.69 8.52 1.17
C LEU A 31 6.38 7.78 1.45
N VAL A 32 5.32 8.04 0.67
CA VAL A 32 4.04 7.35 0.81
C VAL A 32 4.15 5.88 0.45
N ASP A 33 4.87 5.56 -0.63
CA ASP A 33 5.09 4.18 -1.08
C ASP A 33 5.89 3.39 -0.03
N GLU A 34 6.99 3.96 0.49
CA GLU A 34 7.80 3.37 1.55
C GLU A 34 6.98 3.12 2.83
N GLU A 35 6.12 4.07 3.23
CA GLU A 35 5.23 3.87 4.37
C GLU A 35 4.20 2.76 4.12
N ALA A 36 3.63 2.71 2.92
CA ALA A 36 2.68 1.67 2.54
C ALA A 36 3.32 0.28 2.58
N GLU A 37 4.55 0.15 2.06
CA GLU A 37 5.33 -1.08 2.11
C GLU A 37 5.59 -1.54 3.55
N GLN A 38 5.97 -0.64 4.45
CA GLN A 38 6.17 -0.96 5.88
C GLN A 38 4.88 -1.47 6.53
N ARG A 39 3.74 -0.82 6.24
CA ARG A 39 2.42 -1.25 6.73
C ARG A 39 2.05 -2.64 6.20
N LEU A 40 2.26 -2.88 4.91
CA LEU A 40 1.99 -4.18 4.30
C LEU A 40 2.87 -5.28 4.90
N ALA A 41 4.17 -5.04 5.07
CA ALA A 41 5.09 -5.98 5.70
C ALA A 41 4.70 -6.32 7.15
N LYS A 42 4.21 -5.34 7.92
CA LYS A 42 3.66 -5.58 9.26
C LYS A 42 2.40 -6.44 9.21
N LEU A 43 1.48 -6.15 8.29
CA LEU A 43 0.23 -6.89 8.14
C LEU A 43 0.48 -8.34 7.73
N THR A 44 1.38 -8.58 6.77
CA THR A 44 1.74 -9.95 6.34
C THR A 44 2.37 -10.72 7.50
N ARG A 45 3.28 -10.11 8.27
CA ARG A 45 3.86 -10.73 9.46
C ARG A 45 2.78 -11.11 10.49
N LEU A 46 1.86 -10.20 10.80
CA LEU A 46 0.77 -10.47 11.77
C LEU A 46 -0.20 -11.53 11.27
N ARG A 47 -0.49 -11.54 9.97
CA ARG A 47 -1.32 -12.57 9.34
C ARG A 47 -0.67 -13.94 9.45
N ASN A 48 0.60 -14.06 9.14
CA ASN A 48 1.34 -15.32 9.26
C ASN A 48 1.36 -15.82 10.71
N ALA A 49 1.65 -14.93 11.67
CA ALA A 49 1.62 -15.27 13.09
C ALA A 49 0.22 -15.71 13.57
N ARG A 50 -0.86 -15.14 13.00
CA ARG A 50 -2.24 -15.60 13.28
C ARG A 50 -2.47 -17.00 12.72
N LEU A 51 -2.06 -17.26 11.48
CA LEU A 51 -2.21 -18.56 10.83
C LEU A 51 -1.43 -19.66 11.58
N GLU A 52 -0.22 -19.37 12.04
CA GLU A 52 0.58 -20.31 12.87
C GLU A 52 -0.12 -20.62 14.20
N ARG A 53 -0.76 -19.62 14.83
CA ARG A 53 -1.53 -19.82 16.06
C ARG A 53 -2.79 -20.63 15.82
N GLU A 54 -3.51 -20.38 14.73
CA GLU A 54 -4.70 -21.13 14.35
C GLU A 54 -4.36 -22.59 14.02
N ALA A 55 -3.23 -22.84 13.35
CA ALA A 55 -2.75 -24.19 13.07
C ALA A 55 -2.37 -24.96 14.34
N ASN A 56 -1.80 -24.27 15.34
CA ASN A 56 -1.33 -24.87 16.59
C ASN A 56 -2.37 -24.90 17.71
N THR A 57 -3.50 -24.19 17.57
CA THR A 57 -4.56 -24.18 18.60
C THR A 57 -5.64 -25.17 18.20
N PRO A 58 -5.85 -26.27 18.94
CA PRO A 58 -7.00 -27.14 18.69
C PRO A 58 -8.30 -26.33 18.86
N PRO A 59 -9.35 -26.60 18.07
CA PRO A 59 -10.62 -25.90 18.22
C PRO A 59 -11.15 -26.13 19.64
N SER A 60 -11.08 -25.09 20.47
CA SER A 60 -11.72 -25.11 21.78
C SER A 60 -13.23 -25.25 21.57
N PRO A 61 -13.92 -26.15 22.29
CA PRO A 61 -15.36 -26.30 22.16
C PRO A 61 -16.00 -24.96 22.55
N VAL A 62 -16.62 -24.31 21.55
CA VAL A 62 -17.23 -22.99 21.68
C VAL A 62 -18.40 -23.07 22.65
N VAL A 63 -18.17 -22.87 23.95
CA VAL A 63 -19.24 -22.52 24.88
C VAL A 63 -19.65 -21.09 24.53
N LYS A 64 -20.67 -20.97 23.68
CA LYS A 64 -21.31 -19.71 23.28
C LYS A 64 -21.89 -19.01 24.52
N LYS A 65 -21.07 -18.30 25.30
CA LYS A 65 -21.57 -17.30 26.25
C LYS A 65 -21.99 -16.08 25.42
N ARG A 66 -23.27 -16.05 25.04
CA ARG A 66 -23.92 -14.85 24.49
C ARG A 66 -23.70 -13.72 25.51
N LYS A 67 -22.92 -12.69 25.14
CA LYS A 67 -22.86 -11.46 25.93
C LYS A 67 -24.24 -10.82 25.86
N ALA A 68 -24.93 -10.71 27.00
CA ALA A 68 -26.14 -9.92 27.11
C ALA A 68 -25.78 -8.45 26.82
N ALA A 69 -26.38 -7.89 25.77
CA ALA A 69 -26.30 -6.47 25.49
C ALA A 69 -27.15 -5.74 26.54
N ALA A 70 -26.50 -5.23 27.59
CA ALA A 70 -27.13 -4.39 28.59
C ALA A 70 -26.74 -2.92 28.37
N ALA A 71 -27.79 -2.11 28.17
CA ALA A 71 -27.93 -0.71 28.56
C ALA A 71 -27.08 0.36 27.83
N LYS A 72 -27.76 1.21 27.03
CA LYS A 72 -28.29 2.52 27.49
C LYS A 72 -28.39 3.49 26.30
N ALA A 73 -29.55 3.55 25.64
CA ALA A 73 -29.93 4.70 24.82
C ALA A 73 -30.98 5.50 25.61
N PRO A 74 -30.81 6.82 25.84
CA PRO A 74 -31.85 7.61 26.49
C PRO A 74 -33.05 7.79 25.55
N PRO A 75 -34.30 7.83 26.07
CA PRO A 75 -35.45 8.21 25.25
C PRO A 75 -35.29 9.67 24.82
N LYS A 76 -35.44 9.93 23.51
CA LYS A 76 -35.47 11.29 22.96
C LYS A 76 -36.83 11.94 23.26
N PRO A 77 -36.88 13.26 23.51
CA PRO A 77 -38.13 14.01 23.65
C PRO A 77 -38.89 14.10 22.32
#